data_AF-A0A6M8HLR6-F1
#
_entry.id   AF-A0A6M8HLR6-F1
#
_cell.length_a   1.000
_cell.length_b   1.000
_cell.length_c   1.000
_cell.angle_alpha   90.00
_cell.angle_beta   90.00
_cell.angle_gamma   90.00
#
_symmetry.space_group_name_H-M   'P 1'
#
loop_
_entity.id
_entity.type
_entity.pdbx_description
1 polymer ?
#
loop_
_entity_poly.entity_id
_entity_poly.type
_entity_poly.pdbx_seq_one_letter_code
_entity_poly.pdbx_strand_id
1 'polypeptide(L)'
;MQALNKAPRGRSRVNAPVTFGTFCLAPLVGRYLDKFPEIEVELILSHRFIDTVGEDFDIVLRLGAFQDTTLGARSIAPHRAIACAASDYLRRRGIPKQPKDLTAQDCLGFVASSGLAETK
;
A
#
# COMPACT_ATOMS: atom_id res chain seq x y z
N MET A 1 32.27 16.66 -6.74
CA MET A 1 30.86 16.97 -6.47
C MET A 1 30.64 16.81 -4.97
N GLN A 2 30.62 17.91 -4.21
CA GLN A 2 30.52 17.88 -2.75
C GLN A 2 29.17 17.28 -2.33
N ALA A 3 29.19 16.17 -1.62
CA ALA A 3 28.04 15.74 -0.83
C ALA A 3 27.88 16.77 0.29
N LEU A 4 26.89 17.66 0.14
CA LEU A 4 26.49 18.53 1.24
C LEU A 4 25.81 17.62 2.26
N ASN A 5 26.59 17.12 3.21
CA ASN A 5 26.16 16.19 4.25
C ASN A 5 25.35 16.95 5.32
N LYS A 6 24.30 17.67 4.89
CA LYS A 6 23.36 18.33 5.78
C LYS A 6 22.35 17.30 6.25
N ALA A 7 22.03 17.34 7.55
CA ALA A 7 20.89 16.61 8.07
C ALA A 7 19.64 16.92 7.22
N PRO A 8 18.81 15.92 6.90
CA PRO A 8 17.58 16.12 6.16
C PRO A 8 16.66 17.06 6.97
N ARG A 9 16.01 18.00 6.27
CA ARG A 9 15.08 18.98 6.84
C ARG A 9 13.99 19.35 5.84
N GLY A 10 12.86 19.82 6.34
CA GLY A 10 11.69 20.23 5.54
C GLY A 10 10.54 19.24 5.59
N ARG A 11 9.49 19.54 4.83
CA ARG A 11 8.24 18.77 4.82
C ARG A 11 8.21 17.78 3.67
N SER A 12 7.79 16.54 3.94
CA SER A 12 7.49 15.54 2.92
C SER A 12 6.04 15.05 3.01
N ARG A 13 5.34 15.05 1.87
CA ARG A 13 3.97 14.54 1.74
C ARG A 13 4.00 13.13 1.17
N VAL A 14 3.47 12.19 1.93
CA VAL A 14 3.52 10.75 1.61
C VAL A 14 2.12 10.18 1.51
N ASN A 15 1.80 9.57 0.36
CA ASN A 15 0.58 8.77 0.22
C ASN A 15 0.90 7.27 0.37
N ALA A 16 0.07 6.55 1.12
CA ALA A 16 0.22 5.09 1.28
C ALA A 16 -1.12 4.37 1.49
N PRO A 17 -1.20 3.05 1.21
CA PRO A 17 -2.39 2.26 1.50
C PRO A 17 -2.61 2.19 3.01
N VAL A 18 -3.87 2.27 3.46
CA VAL A 18 -4.19 2.41 4.90
C VAL A 18 -3.54 1.32 5.75
N THR A 19 -3.71 0.05 5.41
CA THR A 19 -3.14 -1.07 6.19
C THR A 19 -1.60 -0.99 6.27
N PHE A 20 -0.93 -0.75 5.14
CA PHE A 20 0.54 -0.66 5.13
C PHE A 20 1.03 0.59 5.86
N GLY A 21 0.33 1.70 5.66
CA GLY A 21 0.53 2.98 6.34
C GLY A 21 0.50 2.84 7.85
N THR A 22 -0.57 2.26 8.37
CA THR A 22 -0.81 2.10 9.80
C THR A 22 0.17 1.12 10.45
N PHE A 23 0.36 -0.06 9.87
CA PHE A 23 1.10 -1.13 10.54
C PHE A 23 2.61 -1.15 10.24
N CYS A 24 3.05 -0.56 9.13
CA CYS A 24 4.45 -0.60 8.73
C CYS A 24 5.06 0.81 8.67
N LEU A 25 4.41 1.75 7.98
CA LEU A 25 5.02 3.04 7.68
C LEU A 25 5.01 4.00 8.87
N ALA A 26 3.89 4.16 9.57
CA ALA A 26 3.77 5.11 10.67
C ALA A 26 4.80 4.85 11.80
N PRO A 27 5.05 3.59 12.24
CA PRO A 27 6.13 3.31 13.19
C PRO A 27 7.53 3.67 12.67
N LEU A 28 7.79 3.46 11.37
CA LEU A 28 9.06 3.82 10.74
C LEU A 28 9.23 5.34 10.64
N VAL A 29 8.15 6.06 10.30
CA VAL A 29 8.12 7.53 10.27
C VAL A 29 8.39 8.08 11.66
N GLY A 30 7.75 7.55 12.71
CA GLY A 30 8.02 7.97 14.09
C GLY A 30 9.50 7.88 14.44
N ARG A 31 10.12 6.70 14.19
CA ARG A 31 11.57 6.51 14.41
C ARG A 31 12.45 7.42 13.55
N TYR A 32 11.98 7.78 12.36
CA TYR A 32 12.70 8.68 11.45
C TYR A 32 12.66 10.12 11.97
N LEU A 33 11.50 10.57 12.45
CA LEU A 33 11.30 11.89 13.06
C LEU A 33 12.10 12.05 14.36
N ASP A 34 12.18 11.00 15.19
CA ASP A 34 13.03 11.00 16.39
C ASP A 34 14.51 11.25 16.07
N LYS A 35 14.97 10.75 14.91
CA LYS A 35 16.35 10.90 14.45
C LYS A 35 16.59 12.24 13.74
N PHE A 36 15.55 12.82 13.12
CA PHE A 36 15.63 14.03 12.31
C PHE A 36 14.51 15.01 12.69
N PRO A 37 14.68 15.77 13.78
CA PRO A 37 13.62 16.63 14.33
C PRO A 37 13.26 17.84 13.44
N GLU A 38 14.10 18.16 12.44
CA GLU A 38 13.83 19.21 11.45
C GLU A 38 12.99 18.71 10.25
N ILE A 39 12.59 17.44 10.25
CA ILE A 39 11.69 16.88 9.24
C ILE A 39 10.25 16.93 9.74
N GLU A 40 9.36 17.29 8.81
CA GLU A 40 7.92 17.12 8.96
C GLU A 40 7.43 16.09 7.93
N VAL A 41 6.53 15.19 8.36
CA VAL A 41 5.90 14.21 7.45
C VAL A 41 4.39 14.35 7.51
N GLU A 42 3.78 14.65 6.36
CA GLU A 42 2.34 14.61 6.17
C GLU A 42 1.99 13.23 5.58
N LEU A 43 1.46 12.34 6.41
CA LEU A 43 1.11 10.98 6.01
C LEU A 43 -0.38 10.85 5.68
N ILE A 44 -0.69 10.70 4.39
CA ILE A 44 -2.06 10.56 3.88
C ILE A 44 -2.31 9.08 3.59
N LEU A 45 -3.24 8.48 4.33
CA LEU A 45 -3.58 7.07 4.19
C LEU A 45 -4.90 6.90 3.43
N SER A 46 -4.83 6.30 2.24
CA SER A 46 -5.99 6.13 1.39
C SER A 46 -5.93 4.87 0.54
N HIS A 47 -7.08 4.26 0.28
CA HIS A 47 -7.21 3.17 -0.71
C HIS A 47 -7.60 3.67 -2.11
N ARG A 48 -7.83 4.98 -2.28
CA ARG A 48 -8.20 5.55 -3.58
C ARG A 48 -7.02 5.53 -4.53
N PHE A 49 -7.31 5.27 -5.80
CA PHE A 49 -6.34 5.49 -6.86
C PHE A 49 -6.24 7.00 -7.06
N ILE A 50 -5.25 7.63 -6.41
CA ILE A 50 -4.98 9.05 -6.57
C ILE A 50 -4.26 9.27 -7.89
N ASP A 51 -4.69 10.29 -8.64
CA ASP A 51 -3.90 10.86 -9.72
C ASP A 51 -2.70 11.59 -9.09
N THR A 52 -1.53 10.95 -9.20
CA THR A 52 -0.30 11.41 -8.56
C THR A 52 0.25 12.69 -9.19
N VAL A 53 -0.22 13.08 -10.37
CA VAL A 53 0.21 14.31 -11.06
C VAL A 53 -0.52 15.55 -10.50
N GLY A 54 -1.68 15.37 -9.84
CA GLY A 54 -2.51 16.48 -9.35
C GLY A 54 -2.43 16.82 -7.86
N GLU A 55 -1.87 15.96 -7.01
CA GLU A 55 -2.06 16.05 -5.54
C GLU A 55 -0.80 16.43 -4.71
N ASP A 56 0.29 16.87 -5.34
CA ASP A 56 1.52 17.36 -4.67
C ASP A 56 2.10 16.36 -3.64
N PHE A 57 2.28 15.09 -4.03
CA PHE A 57 2.96 14.08 -3.21
C PHE A 57 4.43 13.94 -3.62
N ASP A 58 5.33 13.93 -2.63
CA ASP A 58 6.74 13.63 -2.87
C ASP A 58 6.98 12.12 -3.01
N ILE A 59 6.19 11.32 -2.29
CA ILE A 59 6.31 9.86 -2.25
C ILE A 59 4.92 9.23 -2.29
N VAL A 60 4.76 8.26 -3.19
CA VAL A 60 3.52 7.47 -3.31
C VAL A 60 3.86 5.99 -3.22
N LEU A 61 3.34 5.33 -2.20
CA LEU A 61 3.49 3.89 -1.98
C LEU A 61 2.25 3.17 -2.49
N ARG A 62 2.45 2.15 -3.33
CA ARG A 62 1.36 1.36 -3.93
C ARG A 62 1.66 -0.12 -3.91
N LEU A 63 0.59 -0.91 -3.90
CA LEU A 63 0.64 -2.36 -4.11
C LEU A 63 0.25 -2.65 -5.57
N GLY A 64 0.99 -3.52 -6.23
CA GLY A 64 0.74 -3.90 -7.63
C GLY A 64 1.57 -3.13 -8.63
N ALA A 65 1.31 -3.37 -9.92
CA ALA A 65 2.06 -2.76 -11.01
C ALA A 65 1.77 -1.25 -11.07
N PHE A 66 2.83 -0.46 -11.06
CA PHE A 66 2.76 0.97 -11.31
C PHE A 66 2.88 1.18 -12.82
N GLN A 67 1.81 1.67 -13.45
CA GLN A 67 1.75 1.85 -14.92
C GLN A 67 2.08 3.28 -15.36
N ASP A 68 2.18 4.23 -14.44
CA ASP A 68 2.53 5.61 -14.79
C ASP A 68 4.06 5.75 -14.92
N THR A 69 4.52 6.06 -16.12
CA THR A 69 5.94 6.18 -16.46
C THR A 69 6.49 7.58 -16.26
N THR A 70 5.64 8.56 -15.89
CA THR A 70 6.06 9.95 -15.64
C THR A 70 6.76 10.11 -14.28
N LEU A 71 6.57 9.16 -13.36
CA LEU A 71 7.21 9.13 -12.06
C LEU A 71 8.26 8.02 -11.99
N GLY A 72 9.41 8.32 -11.37
CA GLY A 72 10.43 7.31 -11.10
C GLY A 72 9.91 6.26 -10.11
N ALA A 73 9.68 5.04 -10.57
CA ALA A 73 9.19 3.94 -9.74
C ALA A 73 10.32 3.02 -9.29
N ARG A 74 10.29 2.59 -8.02
CA ARG A 74 11.21 1.60 -7.45
C ARG A 74 10.44 0.54 -6.68
N SER A 75 10.74 -0.73 -6.95
CA SER A 75 10.23 -1.84 -6.14
C SER A 75 10.91 -1.85 -4.76
N ILE A 76 10.10 -1.93 -3.69
CA ILE A 76 10.56 -1.88 -2.30
C ILE A 76 10.54 -3.27 -1.67
N ALA A 77 9.45 -4.02 -1.85
CA ALA A 77 9.28 -5.36 -1.30
C ALA A 77 8.20 -6.13 -2.06
N PRO A 78 8.26 -7.48 -2.10
CA PRO A 78 7.16 -8.30 -2.60
C PRO A 78 5.96 -8.25 -1.65
N HIS A 79 4.75 -8.36 -2.21
CA HIS A 79 3.50 -8.46 -1.45
C HIS A 79 2.82 -9.81 -1.73
N ARG A 80 2.49 -10.57 -0.68
CA ARG A 80 1.83 -11.88 -0.81
C ARG A 80 0.43 -11.85 -0.21
N ALA A 81 -0.59 -12.06 -1.04
CA ALA A 81 -1.96 -12.29 -0.59
C ALA A 81 -2.14 -13.76 -0.17
N ILE A 82 -2.87 -14.00 0.92
CA ILE A 82 -3.18 -15.33 1.45
C ILE A 82 -4.69 -15.46 1.60
N ALA A 83 -5.28 -16.47 0.95
CA ALA A 83 -6.67 -16.83 1.18
C ALA A 83 -6.82 -17.44 2.58
N CYS A 84 -7.72 -16.89 3.38
CA CYS A 84 -7.98 -17.35 4.74
C CYS A 84 -9.48 -17.29 5.05
N ALA A 85 -9.89 -18.07 6.04
CA ALA A 85 -11.26 -18.08 6.53
C ALA A 85 -11.25 -18.40 8.04
N ALA A 86 -12.29 -17.96 8.75
CA ALA A 86 -12.47 -18.32 10.15
C ALA A 86 -12.60 -19.84 10.31
N SER A 87 -12.00 -20.40 11.37
CA SER A 87 -12.03 -21.86 11.59
C SER A 87 -13.46 -22.42 11.66
N ASP A 88 -14.37 -21.67 12.28
CA ASP A 88 -15.79 -21.98 12.42
C ASP A 88 -16.55 -21.94 11.09
N TYR A 89 -16.10 -21.12 10.14
CA TYR A 89 -16.65 -21.08 8.79
C TYR A 89 -16.26 -22.36 8.03
N LEU A 90 -14.98 -22.74 8.08
CA LEU A 90 -14.47 -23.95 7.43
C LEU A 90 -15.09 -25.24 8.00
N ARG A 91 -15.39 -25.29 9.30
CA ARG A 91 -16.11 -26.44 9.89
C ARG A 91 -17.54 -26.58 9.35
N ARG A 92 -18.20 -25.47 9.01
CA ARG A 92 -19.59 -25.45 8.51
C ARG A 92 -19.68 -25.62 6.99
N ARG A 93 -18.76 -25.04 6.23
CA ARG A 93 -18.78 -24.99 4.75
C ARG A 93 -17.78 -25.92 4.07
N GLY A 94 -16.93 -26.59 4.84
CA GLY A 94 -15.84 -27.44 4.35
C GLY A 94 -14.57 -26.65 3.99
N ILE A 95 -13.45 -27.37 3.88
CA ILE A 95 -12.16 -26.80 3.47
C ILE A 95 -12.01 -26.96 1.94
N PRO A 96 -11.87 -25.87 1.16
CA PRO A 96 -11.60 -25.95 -0.27
C PRO A 96 -10.24 -26.63 -0.52
N LYS A 97 -10.17 -27.51 -1.51
CA LYS A 97 -8.95 -28.27 -1.87
C LYS A 97 -8.28 -27.73 -3.13
N GLN A 98 -9.03 -27.04 -3.97
CA GLN A 98 -8.55 -26.40 -5.19
C GLN A 98 -9.23 -25.05 -5.40
N PRO A 99 -8.64 -24.13 -6.18
CA PRO A 99 -9.19 -22.78 -6.39
C PRO A 99 -10.64 -22.75 -6.88
N LYS A 100 -11.04 -23.72 -7.72
CA LYS A 100 -12.41 -23.81 -8.25
C LYS A 100 -13.46 -24.01 -7.15
N ASP A 101 -13.10 -24.61 -6.01
CA ASP A 101 -14.03 -24.85 -4.92
C ASP A 101 -14.48 -23.54 -4.24
N LEU A 102 -13.73 -22.45 -4.42
CA LEU A 102 -14.06 -21.12 -3.87
C LEU A 102 -15.33 -20.52 -4.49
N THR A 103 -15.74 -20.95 -5.69
CA THR A 103 -16.97 -20.45 -6.33
C THR A 103 -18.24 -20.86 -5.59
N ALA A 104 -18.15 -21.91 -4.76
CA ALA A 104 -19.24 -22.37 -3.90
C ALA A 104 -19.12 -21.83 -2.45
N GLN A 105 -18.15 -20.95 -2.17
CA GLN A 105 -17.88 -20.38 -0.85
C GLN A 105 -18.30 -18.91 -0.81
N ASP A 106 -18.61 -18.42 0.38
CA ASP A 106 -18.89 -17.00 0.63
C ASP A 106 -17.55 -16.24 0.63
N CYS A 107 -17.24 -15.59 -0.49
CA CYS A 107 -15.98 -14.85 -0.66
C CYS A 107 -16.14 -13.37 -0.32
N LEU A 108 -15.22 -12.84 0.49
CA LEU A 108 -15.10 -11.42 0.75
C LEU A 108 -13.95 -10.84 -0.08
N GLY A 109 -14.25 -9.79 -0.84
CA GLY A 109 -13.28 -9.09 -1.68
C GLY A 109 -13.42 -7.58 -1.53
N PHE A 110 -12.42 -6.86 -2.03
CA PHE A 110 -12.56 -5.42 -2.21
C PHE A 110 -13.53 -5.16 -3.35
N VAL A 111 -14.48 -4.23 -3.12
CA VAL A 111 -15.22 -3.65 -4.23
C VAL A 111 -14.22 -2.83 -5.02
N ALA A 112 -13.90 -3.25 -6.24
CA ALA A 112 -13.18 -2.38 -7.16
C ALA A 112 -14.09 -1.17 -7.38
N SER A 113 -13.72 -0.01 -6.84
CA SER A 113 -14.15 1.24 -7.47
C SER A 113 -13.52 1.18 -8.85
N SER A 114 -14.32 0.78 -9.84
CA SER A 114 -13.95 0.61 -11.25
C SER A 114 -12.99 1.70 -11.69
N GLY A 115 -11.76 1.31 -12.00
CA GLY A 115 -10.69 2.22 -12.39
C GLY A 115 -9.49 1.54 -13.06
N LEU A 116 -9.47 0.22 -13.23
CA LEU A 116 -8.61 -0.43 -14.22
C LEU A 116 -9.41 -1.47 -14.99
N ALA A 117 -9.29 -1.36 -16.31
CA ALA A 117 -10.03 -2.09 -17.32
C ALA A 117 -9.95 -3.61 -17.16
N GLU A 118 -11.02 -4.23 -17.65
CA GLU A 118 -11.27 -5.65 -17.85
C GLU A 118 -10.00 -6.45 -18.16
N THR A 119 -9.78 -7.53 -17.41
CA THR A 119 -8.95 -8.63 -17.88
C THR A 119 -9.88 -9.72 -18.40
N LYS A 120 -9.75 -10.02 -19.68
CA LYS A 120 -10.29 -11.24 -20.29
C LYS A 120 -9.39 -12.42 -19.97
#